data_AF-A0ABD2U899-F1
#
_entry.id   AF-A0ABD2U899-F1
#
_cell.length_a   1.000
_cell.length_b   1.000
_cell.length_c   1.000
_cell.angle_alpha   90.00
_cell.angle_beta   90.00
_cell.angle_gamma   90.00
#
_symmetry.space_group_name_H-M   'P 1'
#
loop_
_entity.id
_entity.type
_entity.pdbx_description
1 polymer ?
#
loop_
_entity_poly.entity_id
_entity_poly.type
_entity_poly.pdbx_seq_one_letter_code
_entity_poly.pdbx_strand_id
1 'polypeptide(L)'
;MATLTDIGVAAAINILSACIFLIAFAFLRIQPVNDRVYFPKWYLKGLRSSPLHSGTIVNKFVNLDFRAYLKFLNWMPSALQMPEPELIEHAGLDSAVYLRIYLIGYFHWALSLSLLVFHFLH
;
A
#
# COMPACT_ATOMS: atom_id res chain seq x y z
N MET A 1 -25.72 17.05 17.05
CA MET A 1 -25.75 16.04 15.97
C MET A 1 -24.96 16.60 14.81
N ALA A 2 -24.03 15.83 14.21
CA ALA A 2 -23.24 16.32 13.09
C ALA A 2 -24.14 16.54 11.87
N THR A 3 -23.98 17.68 11.21
CA THR A 3 -24.70 18.01 9.99
C THR A 3 -24.02 17.38 8.77
N LEU A 4 -24.73 17.29 7.64
CA LEU A 4 -24.16 16.81 6.37
C LEU A 4 -22.92 17.62 5.95
N THR A 5 -22.91 18.92 6.24
CA THR A 5 -21.76 19.79 5.97
C THR A 5 -20.57 19.43 6.85
N ASP A 6 -20.79 19.10 8.14
CA ASP A 6 -19.71 18.68 9.04
C ASP A 6 -19.06 17.36 8.58
N ILE A 7 -19.89 16.40 8.14
CA ILE A 7 -19.43 15.12 7.60
C ILE A 7 -18.66 15.35 6.29
N GLY A 8 -19.17 16.21 5.40
CA GLY A 8 -18.53 16.52 4.12
C GLY A 8 -17.17 17.17 4.28
N VAL A 9 -17.06 18.18 5.17
CA VAL A 9 -15.78 18.85 5.46
C VAL A 9 -14.79 17.87 6.09
N ALA A 10 -15.23 17.07 7.08
CA ALA A 10 -14.38 16.07 7.70
C ALA A 10 -13.88 15.01 6.70
N ALA A 11 -14.76 14.50 5.83
CA ALA A 11 -14.39 13.55 4.80
C ALA A 11 -13.39 14.15 3.81
N ALA A 12 -13.61 15.38 3.36
CA ALA A 12 -12.71 16.08 2.44
C ALA A 12 -11.29 16.23 3.04
N ILE A 13 -11.19 16.68 4.29
CA ILE A 13 -9.89 16.84 4.97
C ILE A 13 -9.17 15.49 5.10
N ASN A 14 -9.87 14.44 5.51
CA ASN A 14 -9.27 13.11 5.69
C ASN A 14 -8.81 12.52 4.35
N ILE A 15 -9.62 12.63 3.30
CA ILE A 15 -9.27 12.12 1.96
C ILE A 15 -8.08 12.90 1.40
N LEU A 16 -8.10 14.23 1.45
CA LEU A 16 -6.99 15.06 0.97
C LEU A 16 -5.70 14.77 1.73
N SER A 17 -5.78 14.62 3.05
CA SER A 17 -4.63 14.27 3.88
C SER A 17 -4.08 12.89 3.49
N ALA A 18 -4.95 11.89 3.31
CA ALA A 18 -4.55 10.56 2.86
C ALA A 18 -3.88 10.59 1.47
N CYS A 19 -4.38 11.39 0.54
CA CYS A 19 -3.75 11.60 -0.77
C CYS A 19 -2.35 12.21 -0.63
N ILE A 20 -2.18 13.23 0.21
CA ILE A 20 -0.87 13.84 0.49
C ILE A 20 0.10 12.80 1.07
N PHE A 21 -0.36 11.97 2.02
CA PHE A 21 0.45 10.88 2.58
C PHE A 21 0.86 9.85 1.53
N LEU A 22 -0.04 9.47 0.62
CA LEU A 22 0.27 8.52 -0.47
C LEU A 22 1.31 9.09 -1.44
N ILE A 23 1.21 10.38 -1.76
CA ILE A 23 2.20 11.07 -2.58
C ILE A 23 3.55 11.10 -1.86
N ALA A 24 3.59 11.52 -0.59
CA ALA A 24 4.81 11.53 0.20
C ALA A 24 5.45 10.14 0.32
N PHE A 25 4.64 9.11 0.58
CA PHE A 25 5.06 7.70 0.63
C PHE A 25 5.70 7.26 -0.70
N ALA A 26 5.08 7.58 -1.82
CA ALA A 26 5.62 7.26 -3.14
C ALA A 26 6.98 7.93 -3.38
N PHE A 27 7.10 9.22 -3.09
CA PHE A 27 8.36 9.96 -3.25
C PHE A 27 9.47 9.37 -2.39
N LEU A 28 9.18 9.09 -1.11
CA LEU A 28 10.15 8.54 -0.17
C LEU A 28 10.53 7.09 -0.50
N ARG A 29 9.59 6.26 -0.95
CA ARG A 29 9.82 4.84 -1.30
C ARG A 29 10.75 4.66 -2.50
N ILE A 30 10.70 5.60 -3.45
CA ILE A 30 11.49 5.53 -4.68
C ILE A 30 12.96 5.94 -4.44
N GLN A 31 13.26 6.67 -3.35
CA GLN A 31 14.63 7.09 -3.05
C GLN A 31 15.50 5.89 -2.62
N PRO A 32 16.69 5.72 -3.22
CA PRO A 32 17.58 4.60 -2.91
C PRO A 32 18.11 4.64 -1.48
N VAL A 33 18.20 5.82 -0.86
CA VAL A 33 18.60 5.99 0.56
C VAL A 33 17.59 5.37 1.52
N ASN A 34 16.29 5.38 1.18
CA ASN A 34 15.23 4.83 2.01
C ASN A 34 14.89 3.36 1.69
N ASP A 35 15.57 2.75 0.73
CA ASP A 35 15.27 1.38 0.28
C ASP A 35 15.37 0.34 1.42
N ARG A 36 16.31 0.53 2.36
CA ARG A 36 16.44 -0.35 3.54
C ARG A 36 15.30 -0.18 4.55
N VAL A 37 14.69 1.00 4.63
CA VAL A 37 13.56 1.28 5.53
C VAL A 37 12.28 0.66 4.98
N TYR A 38 12.06 0.75 3.67
CA TYR A 38 10.85 0.22 3.03
C TYR A 38 10.92 -1.28 2.70
N PHE A 39 12.11 -1.85 2.50
CA PHE A 39 12.28 -3.26 2.14
C PHE A 39 13.20 -4.07 3.07
N PRO A 40 13.11 -3.93 4.41
CA PRO A 40 14.05 -4.59 5.34
C PRO A 40 13.97 -6.12 5.27
N LYS A 41 12.77 -6.69 5.11
CA LYS A 41 12.55 -8.14 5.01
C LYS A 41 13.31 -8.78 3.84
N TRP A 42 13.48 -8.04 2.74
CA TRP A 42 14.20 -8.53 1.56
C TRP A 42 15.71 -8.61 1.80
N TYR A 43 16.25 -7.67 2.58
CA TYR A 43 17.64 -7.69 3.02
C TYR A 43 17.90 -8.79 4.06
N LEU A 44 16.98 -8.97 5.02
CA LEU A 44 17.08 -10.03 6.03
C LEU A 44 17.05 -11.43 5.43
N LYS A 45 16.30 -11.63 4.34
CA LYS A 45 16.24 -12.89 3.59
C LYS A 45 17.39 -13.11 2.62
N GLY A 46 18.30 -12.14 2.47
CA GLY A 46 19.40 -12.20 1.50
C GLY A 46 18.96 -12.17 0.04
N LEU A 47 17.67 -11.93 -0.25
CA LEU A 47 17.11 -11.86 -1.61
C LEU A 47 17.51 -10.56 -2.32
N ARG A 48 17.97 -9.56 -1.57
CA ARG A 48 18.44 -8.30 -2.10
C ARG A 48 19.81 -7.96 -1.53
N SER A 49 20.81 -7.90 -2.38
CA SER A 49 22.12 -7.35 -2.04
C SER A 49 22.08 -5.82 -2.21
N SER A 50 22.66 -5.10 -1.25
CA SER A 50 22.79 -3.65 -1.34
C SER A 50 23.56 -3.32 -2.62
N PRO A 51 23.19 -2.29 -3.40
CA PRO A 51 23.91 -1.89 -4.62
C PRO A 51 25.24 -1.19 -4.26
N LEU A 52 26.07 -1.86 -3.48
CA LEU A 52 27.33 -1.36 -2.95
C LEU A 52 28.45 -1.35 -4.01
N HIS A 53 28.23 -1.87 -5.23
CA HIS A 53 29.34 -2.15 -6.14
C HIS A 53 29.33 -1.50 -7.54
N SER A 54 28.27 -0.82 -8.02
CA SER A 54 28.28 -0.40 -9.43
C SER A 54 27.38 0.81 -9.79
N GLY A 55 27.70 2.01 -9.29
CA GLY A 55 27.01 3.22 -9.76
C GLY A 55 27.57 4.54 -9.24
N THR A 56 27.43 5.60 -10.04
CA THR A 56 27.81 6.99 -9.75
C THR A 56 27.14 7.47 -8.46
N ILE A 57 27.91 8.07 -7.56
CA ILE A 57 27.54 8.40 -6.16
C ILE A 57 26.22 9.18 -6.05
N VAL A 58 25.85 10.02 -7.02
CA VAL A 58 24.64 10.86 -6.99
C VAL A 58 23.35 10.05 -7.19
N ASN A 59 23.32 9.15 -8.17
CA ASN A 59 22.18 8.25 -8.41
C ASN A 59 22.02 7.21 -7.28
N LYS A 60 23.02 7.07 -6.40
CA LYS A 60 22.95 6.23 -5.20
C LYS A 60 22.13 6.88 -4.07
N PHE A 61 21.97 8.21 -4.07
CA PHE A 61 21.24 8.92 -3.02
C PHE A 61 19.87 9.41 -3.47
N VAL A 62 19.73 9.84 -4.74
CA VAL A 62 18.48 10.39 -5.26
C VAL A 62 18.09 9.69 -6.57
N ASN A 63 16.84 9.26 -6.67
CA ASN A 63 16.30 8.76 -7.94
C ASN A 63 15.66 9.91 -8.74
N LEU A 64 16.22 10.19 -9.92
CA LEU A 64 15.77 11.26 -10.82
C LEU A 64 14.82 10.78 -11.92
N ASP A 65 14.42 9.50 -11.92
CA ASP A 65 13.53 8.94 -12.95
C ASP A 65 12.07 9.41 -12.79
N PHE A 66 11.69 10.50 -13.47
CA PHE A 66 10.33 11.04 -13.52
C PHE A 66 9.26 9.98 -13.91
N ARG A 67 9.63 8.99 -14.73
CA ARG A 67 8.76 7.88 -15.13
C ARG A 67 8.37 6.98 -13.93
N ALA A 68 9.23 6.86 -12.92
CA ALA A 68 8.92 6.10 -11.71
C ALA A 68 7.82 6.79 -10.88
N TYR A 69 7.82 8.13 -10.84
CA TYR A 69 6.82 8.92 -10.11
C TYR A 69 5.44 8.89 -10.79
N LEU A 70 5.38 8.83 -12.13
CA LEU A 70 4.11 8.66 -12.85
C LEU A 70 3.43 7.30 -12.57
N LYS A 71 4.20 6.30 -12.14
CA LYS A 71 3.74 4.95 -11.84
C LYS A 71 3.58 4.69 -10.35
N PHE A 72 3.43 5.73 -9.54
CA PHE A 72 3.49 5.57 -8.08
C PHE A 72 2.40 4.67 -7.51
N LEU A 73 1.22 4.58 -8.12
CA LEU A 73 0.15 3.69 -7.65
C LEU A 73 0.36 2.22 -8.02
N ASN A 74 1.37 1.87 -8.81
CA ASN A 74 1.62 0.48 -9.24
C ASN A 74 1.93 -0.48 -8.09
N TRP A 75 2.33 0.04 -6.91
CA TRP A 75 2.55 -0.84 -5.75
C TRP A 75 1.26 -1.53 -5.29
N MET A 76 0.10 -0.90 -5.49
CA MET A 76 -1.19 -1.43 -5.04
C MET A 76 -1.62 -2.70 -5.82
N PRO A 77 -1.66 -2.72 -7.17
CA PRO A 77 -1.92 -3.96 -7.90
C PRO A 77 -0.81 -5.00 -7.70
N SER A 78 0.46 -4.59 -7.59
CA SER A 78 1.54 -5.53 -7.31
C SER A 78 1.42 -6.19 -5.93
N ALA A 79 0.86 -5.51 -4.92
CA ALA A 79 0.63 -6.10 -3.61
C ALA A 79 -0.42 -7.21 -3.62
N LEU A 80 -1.35 -7.19 -4.59
CA LEU A 80 -2.40 -8.20 -4.76
C LEU A 80 -1.95 -9.41 -5.58
N GLN A 81 -0.80 -9.35 -6.25
CA GLN A 81 -0.31 -10.44 -7.11
C GLN A 81 0.31 -11.60 -6.32
N MET A 82 0.66 -11.39 -5.04
CA MET A 82 1.30 -12.41 -4.22
C MET A 82 0.25 -13.41 -3.68
N PRO A 83 0.34 -14.72 -4.02
CA PRO A 83 -0.62 -15.71 -3.56
C PRO A 83 -0.43 -16.03 -2.07
N GLU A 84 -1.48 -16.51 -1.41
CA GLU A 84 -1.49 -16.81 0.04
C GLU A 84 -0.38 -17.78 0.49
N PRO A 85 -0.04 -18.87 -0.24
CA PRO A 85 1.06 -19.76 0.15
C PRO A 85 2.41 -19.05 0.20
N GLU A 86 2.72 -18.25 -0.82
CA GLU A 86 3.95 -17.45 -0.85
C GLU A 86 3.94 -16.40 0.25
N LEU A 87 2.78 -15.79 0.55
CA LEU A 87 2.65 -14.81 1.62
C LEU A 87 2.89 -15.43 3.00
N ILE A 88 2.41 -16.65 3.25
CA ILE A 88 2.64 -17.39 4.49
C ILE A 88 4.14 -17.72 4.64
N GLU A 89 4.76 -18.23 3.58
CA GLU A 89 6.21 -18.49 3.57
C GLU A 89 6.99 -17.17 3.75
N HIS A 90 6.48 -16.07 3.19
CA HIS A 90 7.19 -14.81 3.21
C HIS A 90 7.05 -14.04 4.54
N ALA A 91 5.83 -13.94 5.08
CA ALA A 91 5.48 -13.08 6.20
C ALA A 91 5.13 -13.85 7.48
N GLY A 92 4.97 -15.18 7.39
CA GLY A 92 4.50 -16.03 8.47
C GLY A 92 2.97 -16.21 8.46
N LEU A 93 2.52 -17.26 9.13
CA LEU A 93 1.10 -17.62 9.23
C LEU A 93 0.28 -16.53 9.93
N ASP A 94 0.77 -15.98 11.04
CA ASP A 94 0.05 -14.97 11.83
C ASP A 94 -0.28 -13.71 11.01
N SER A 95 0.69 -13.24 10.21
CA SER A 95 0.50 -12.10 9.30
C SER A 95 -0.54 -12.38 8.23
N ALA A 96 -0.56 -13.59 7.68
CA ALA A 96 -1.53 -14.00 6.66
C ALA A 96 -2.95 -14.10 7.26
N VAL A 97 -3.08 -14.69 8.45
CA VAL A 97 -4.36 -14.77 9.19
C VAL A 97 -4.87 -13.35 9.52
N TYR A 98 -3.99 -12.44 9.94
CA TYR A 98 -4.36 -11.04 10.19
C TYR A 98 -4.95 -10.36 8.96
N LEU A 99 -4.31 -10.50 7.79
CA LEU A 99 -4.84 -9.97 6.53
C LEU A 99 -6.19 -10.60 6.15
N ARG A 100 -6.39 -11.88 6.47
CA ARG A 100 -7.64 -12.58 6.21
C ARG A 100 -8.82 -11.98 6.97
N ILE A 101 -8.60 -11.43 8.16
CA ILE A 101 -9.64 -10.74 8.93
C ILE A 101 -10.19 -9.54 8.14
N TYR A 102 -9.32 -8.75 7.49
CA TYR A 102 -9.75 -7.63 6.64
C TYR A 102 -10.52 -8.11 5.41
N LEU A 103 -10.06 -9.18 4.77
CA LEU A 103 -10.73 -9.74 3.59
C LEU A 103 -12.12 -10.30 3.93
N ILE A 104 -12.24 -11.03 5.04
CA ILE A 104 -13.53 -11.55 5.53
C ILE A 104 -14.45 -10.38 5.90
N GLY A 105 -13.94 -9.37 6.59
CA GLY A 105 -14.70 -8.16 6.94
C GLY A 105 -15.24 -7.45 5.69
N TYR A 106 -14.40 -7.26 4.68
CA TYR A 106 -14.80 -6.68 3.40
C TYR A 106 -15.85 -7.54 2.68
N PHE A 107 -15.64 -8.85 2.60
CA PHE A 107 -16.57 -9.77 1.96
C PHE A 107 -17.95 -9.75 2.63
N HIS A 108 -17.97 -9.83 3.96
CA HIS A 108 -19.22 -9.81 4.72
C HIS A 108 -19.95 -8.48 4.54
N TRP A 109 -19.24 -7.35 4.66
CA TRP A 109 -19.81 -6.02 4.46
C TRP A 109 -20.37 -5.84 3.04
N ALA A 110 -19.61 -6.23 2.01
CA ALA A 110 -20.04 -6.10 0.61
C ALA A 110 -21.27 -6.97 0.32
N LEU A 111 -21.30 -8.20 0.85
CA LEU A 111 -22.45 -9.09 0.73
C LEU A 111 -23.69 -8.49 1.41
N SER A 112 -23.58 -8.06 2.67
CA SER A 112 -24.67 -7.43 3.40
C SER A 112 -25.20 -6.18 2.71
N LEU A 113 -24.30 -5.33 2.19
CA LEU A 113 -24.68 -4.14 1.44
C LEU A 113 -25.41 -4.50 0.15
N SER A 114 -24.91 -5.49 -0.61
CA SER A 114 -25.54 -5.92 -1.86
C SER A 114 -26.97 -6.44 -1.65
N LEU A 115 -27.20 -7.19 -0.57
CA LEU A 115 -28.54 -7.69 -0.20
C LEU A 115 -29.48 -6.56 0.22
N LEU A 116 -28.98 -5.59 0.99
CA LEU A 116 -29.76 -4.42 1.40
C LEU A 116 -30.17 -3.59 0.18
N VAL A 117 -29.22 -3.30 -0.71
CA VAL A 117 -29.47 -2.57 -1.95
C VAL A 117 -30.50 -3.30 -2.81
N PHE A 118 -30.38 -4.63 -2.98
CA PHE A 118 -31.34 -5.42 -3.74
C PHE A 118 -32.76 -5.39 -3.14
N HIS A 119 -32.89 -5.41 -1.81
CA HIS A 119 -34.17 -5.35 -1.11
C HIS A 119 -34.87 -3.99 -1.21
N PHE A 120 -34.12 -2.89 -1.32
CA PHE A 120 -34.69 -1.53 -1.40
C PHE A 120 -34.92 -1.04 -2.83
N LEU A 121 -34.22 -1.61 -3.83
CA LEU A 121 -34.36 -1.25 -5.25
C LEU A 121 -35.36 -2.12 -6.02
N HIS A 122 -35.99 -3.11 -5.39
CA HIS A 122 -36.98 -4.02 -6.00
C HIS A 122 -38.20 -4.18 -5.10
#